data_AF-A0A935CR00-F1
#
_entry.id   AF-A0A935CR00-F1
#
_cell.length_a   1.000
_cell.length_b   1.000
_cell.length_c   1.000
_cell.angle_alpha   90.00
_cell.angle_beta   90.00
_cell.angle_gamma   90.00
#
_symmetry.space_group_name_H-M   'P 1'
#
loop_
_entity.id
_entity.type
_entity.pdbx_description
1 polymer ?
#
loop_
_entity_poly.entity_id
_entity_poly.type
_entity_poly.pdbx_seq_one_letter_code
_entity_poly.pdbx_strand_id
1 'polypeptide(L)'
;MKQYNNRFLEHLKQTGAAFDDAGPKYGVRIEPADVAAGETYWRAIGVHHLTPEENQANHTIFIEALDESGQRVAGAPVWAGWTWEGRQPDEEARPQPLDKGANEPAGNIPVDKGQVLSVWIAGPSANAADKSDRVTHLHTDHDDERGPGGELWNSRFHHSFYVVFQRARAKQPPPPPAGSLPEGVSVQFRAEPDAIKPGGSVTLRWDVKGVGKVFLEVQGGDAQETHTVAPTVTTTYLLRVFLRDGSRHDFPVTVKVDGGESPPEPPRNPPGTTRPPTVRLTAENTAHLRTYPRPPQDNGIGLHFHTDLRDEFIARTIGHLKSIRATWTLIHALDELQAERAARACFRAGIMPVVRIGNPIDSIVDAAAYVEGVRKALHGSGFAHDPARPPLYVQVFNEPEDDREWRSQQRPSDWVQAFGSNWARAAVRVYDAGGYPGIQVLDRPGFDAAVDAIASMNRKDIWDRAFFAHHNYGENHPPAYPYDARNQADNPGHTIFDDYICALKFLAHAGWMQERLGRVLPLIGGEGGWLPGGEQDRRYPKVETPLHAQFTKEMFEWLRTGVLANGEPLPDYLFSITAWVAGSWVFPGQNWWDNSLMLDGKLTQTIEAVQSIPVFVRKFSWDQ
;
A
#
# COMPACT_ATOMS: atom_id res chain seq x y z
N MET A 1 -10.61 -28.31 -31.44
CA MET A 1 -10.16 -27.63 -30.19
C MET A 1 -8.76 -27.00 -30.30
N LYS A 2 -7.64 -27.72 -30.50
CA LYS A 2 -6.35 -27.09 -30.90
C LYS A 2 -6.43 -26.23 -32.18
N GLN A 3 -7.45 -26.49 -33.00
CA GLN A 3 -7.73 -25.79 -34.24
C GLN A 3 -8.06 -24.28 -34.04
N TYR A 4 -8.70 -23.88 -32.94
CA TYR A 4 -9.08 -22.48 -32.72
C TYR A 4 -7.87 -21.63 -32.31
N ASN A 5 -7.02 -22.12 -31.41
CA ASN A 5 -5.80 -21.43 -30.98
C ASN A 5 -4.91 -21.08 -32.18
N ASN A 6 -4.66 -22.05 -33.06
CA ASN A 6 -3.85 -21.82 -34.25
C ASN A 6 -4.51 -20.83 -35.22
N ARG A 7 -5.82 -20.97 -35.48
CA ARG A 7 -6.58 -20.05 -36.33
C ARG A 7 -6.51 -18.61 -35.80
N PHE A 8 -6.69 -18.41 -34.50
CA PHE A 8 -6.67 -17.08 -33.88
C PHE A 8 -5.26 -16.49 -33.90
N LEU A 9 -4.23 -17.30 -33.61
CA LEU A 9 -2.83 -16.87 -33.71
C LEU A 9 -2.45 -16.48 -35.15
N GLU A 10 -2.89 -17.24 -36.15
CA GLU A 10 -2.66 -16.93 -37.57
C GLU A 10 -3.38 -15.65 -37.99
N HIS A 11 -4.66 -15.49 -37.61
CA HIS A 11 -5.42 -14.27 -37.87
C HIS A 11 -4.73 -13.06 -37.22
N LEU A 12 -4.37 -13.16 -35.93
CA LEU A 12 -3.68 -12.10 -35.19
C LEU A 12 -2.34 -11.72 -35.85
N LYS A 13 -1.59 -12.70 -36.35
CA LYS A 13 -0.34 -12.46 -37.08
C LYS A 13 -0.55 -11.73 -38.40
N GLN A 14 -1.66 -12.00 -39.10
CA GLN A 14 -1.99 -11.41 -40.39
C GLN A 14 -2.59 -9.99 -40.26
N THR A 15 -3.49 -9.80 -39.30
CA THR A 15 -4.31 -8.58 -39.19
C THR A 15 -3.90 -7.66 -38.05
N GLY A 16 -3.19 -8.18 -37.06
CA GLY A 16 -2.85 -7.46 -35.83
C GLY A 16 -4.03 -7.29 -34.86
N ALA A 17 -5.23 -7.77 -35.21
CA ALA A 17 -6.46 -7.68 -34.42
C ALA A 17 -6.91 -9.05 -33.91
N ALA A 18 -7.73 -9.06 -32.86
CA ALA A 18 -8.35 -10.29 -32.35
C ALA A 18 -9.35 -10.85 -33.38
N PHE A 19 -9.43 -12.17 -33.48
CA PHE A 19 -10.48 -12.81 -34.27
C PHE A 19 -11.81 -12.77 -33.50
N ASP A 20 -12.86 -12.20 -34.08
CA ASP A 20 -14.17 -12.10 -33.42
C ASP A 20 -15.31 -12.33 -34.42
N ASP A 21 -15.94 -13.50 -34.37
CA ASP A 21 -17.19 -13.79 -35.09
C ASP A 21 -18.42 -13.78 -34.19
N ALA A 22 -18.23 -13.64 -32.87
CA ALA A 22 -19.31 -13.64 -31.90
C ALA A 22 -19.91 -12.24 -31.73
N GLY A 23 -19.09 -11.19 -31.76
CA GLY A 23 -19.50 -9.82 -31.50
C GLY A 23 -20.58 -9.28 -32.43
N PRO A 24 -20.42 -9.39 -33.76
CA PRO A 24 -21.42 -8.84 -34.70
C PRO A 24 -22.82 -9.47 -34.61
N LYS A 25 -22.91 -10.75 -34.25
CA LYS A 25 -24.17 -11.52 -34.27
C LYS A 25 -24.76 -11.77 -32.88
N TYR A 26 -23.91 -11.99 -31.90
CA TYR A 26 -24.31 -12.38 -30.53
C TYR A 26 -24.01 -11.28 -29.50
N GLY A 27 -23.44 -10.15 -29.91
CA GLY A 27 -23.26 -8.97 -29.07
C GLY A 27 -22.07 -9.01 -28.12
N VAL A 28 -21.23 -10.06 -28.20
CA VAL A 28 -19.99 -10.21 -27.43
C VAL A 28 -19.05 -9.02 -27.65
N ARG A 29 -18.32 -8.60 -26.62
CA ARG A 29 -17.38 -7.49 -26.72
C ARG A 29 -16.04 -7.87 -26.10
N ILE A 30 -14.96 -7.35 -26.70
CA ILE A 30 -13.63 -7.40 -26.13
C ILE A 30 -13.28 -6.00 -25.65
N GLU A 31 -13.13 -5.85 -24.33
CA GLU A 31 -12.73 -4.62 -23.66
C GLU A 31 -11.22 -4.67 -23.42
N PRO A 32 -10.43 -3.79 -24.06
CA PRO A 32 -8.98 -3.81 -23.91
C PRO A 32 -8.53 -3.46 -22.49
N ALA A 33 -7.47 -4.11 -22.02
CA ALA A 33 -6.81 -3.77 -20.76
C ALA A 33 -6.16 -2.38 -20.84
N ASP A 34 -6.21 -1.62 -19.73
CA ASP A 34 -5.47 -0.36 -19.61
C ASP A 34 -3.99 -0.65 -19.28
N VAL A 35 -3.17 -0.76 -20.32
CA VAL A 35 -1.78 -1.23 -20.25
C VAL A 35 -0.82 -0.18 -20.81
N ALA A 36 0.22 0.16 -20.04
CA ALA A 36 1.25 1.08 -20.49
C ALA A 36 2.22 0.38 -21.45
N ALA A 37 2.86 1.14 -22.34
CA ALA A 37 3.84 0.59 -23.28
C ALA A 37 4.95 -0.21 -22.57
N GLY A 38 5.21 -1.43 -23.03
CA GLY A 38 6.18 -2.35 -22.46
C GLY A 38 5.63 -3.26 -21.36
N GLU A 39 4.46 -2.94 -20.78
CA GLU A 39 3.82 -3.79 -19.76
C GLU A 39 3.33 -5.10 -20.35
N THR A 40 3.47 -6.18 -19.58
CA THR A 40 2.90 -7.49 -19.93
C THR A 40 1.45 -7.54 -19.48
N TYR A 41 0.57 -8.08 -20.32
CA TYR A 41 -0.86 -8.24 -20.05
C TYR A 41 -1.41 -9.47 -20.78
N TRP A 42 -2.62 -9.87 -20.43
CA TRP A 42 -3.36 -10.92 -21.14
C TRP A 42 -4.23 -10.30 -22.21
N ARG A 43 -3.86 -10.50 -23.46
CA ARG A 43 -4.62 -10.03 -24.60
C ARG A 43 -5.65 -11.08 -25.02
N ALA A 44 -6.91 -10.70 -25.19
CA ALA A 44 -7.88 -11.56 -25.86
C ALA A 44 -7.53 -11.59 -27.36
N ILE A 45 -7.14 -12.75 -27.87
CA ILE A 45 -6.70 -12.90 -29.27
C ILE A 45 -7.79 -13.50 -30.16
N GLY A 46 -8.83 -14.09 -29.57
CA GLY A 46 -10.06 -14.34 -30.30
C GLY A 46 -11.19 -14.90 -29.46
N VAL A 47 -12.40 -14.72 -29.98
CA VAL A 47 -13.64 -15.27 -29.46
C VAL A 47 -14.43 -15.91 -30.60
N HIS A 48 -15.00 -17.08 -30.34
CA HIS A 48 -15.80 -17.82 -31.30
C HIS A 48 -17.08 -18.36 -30.68
N HIS A 49 -18.22 -18.15 -31.35
CA HIS A 49 -19.47 -18.83 -31.01
C HIS A 49 -19.51 -20.21 -31.68
N LEU A 50 -19.71 -21.28 -30.89
CA LEU A 50 -19.65 -22.66 -31.40
C LEU A 50 -20.89 -22.95 -32.26
N THR A 51 -20.67 -23.53 -33.46
CA THR A 51 -21.78 -24.04 -34.29
C THR A 51 -22.53 -25.17 -33.57
N PRO A 52 -23.75 -25.52 -34.00
CA PRO A 52 -24.49 -26.63 -33.37
C PRO A 52 -23.68 -27.92 -33.27
N GLU A 53 -22.91 -28.29 -34.31
CA GLU A 53 -22.07 -29.50 -34.35
C GLU A 53 -20.92 -29.45 -33.35
N GLU A 54 -20.34 -28.27 -33.15
CA GLU A 54 -19.25 -28.03 -32.21
C GLU A 54 -19.77 -27.97 -30.77
N ASN A 55 -20.96 -27.40 -30.56
CA ASN A 55 -21.52 -27.16 -29.24
C ASN A 55 -22.11 -28.43 -28.60
N GLN A 56 -22.81 -29.26 -29.38
CA GLN A 56 -23.43 -30.50 -28.88
C GLN A 56 -24.34 -30.31 -27.65
N ALA A 57 -25.16 -29.25 -27.65
CA ALA A 57 -26.09 -28.89 -26.58
C ALA A 57 -25.43 -28.49 -25.24
N ASN A 58 -24.18 -28.05 -25.26
CA ASN A 58 -23.56 -27.40 -24.10
C ASN A 58 -24.07 -25.96 -23.91
N HIS A 59 -23.79 -25.41 -22.73
CA HIS A 59 -24.08 -24.03 -22.32
C HIS A 59 -22.87 -23.44 -21.57
N THR A 60 -21.72 -23.37 -22.23
CA THR A 60 -20.43 -23.25 -21.55
C THR A 60 -19.51 -22.23 -22.21
N ILE A 61 -18.78 -21.45 -21.41
CA ILE A 61 -17.65 -20.65 -21.90
C ILE A 61 -16.37 -21.47 -21.72
N PHE A 62 -15.73 -21.83 -22.84
CA PHE A 62 -14.45 -22.52 -22.86
C PHE A 62 -13.31 -21.50 -22.95
N ILE A 63 -12.26 -21.68 -22.14
CA ILE A 63 -11.18 -20.70 -22.00
C ILE A 63 -9.82 -21.36 -22.24
N GLU A 64 -8.97 -20.65 -22.98
CA GLU A 64 -7.56 -20.96 -23.18
C GLU A 64 -6.66 -19.80 -22.73
N ALA A 65 -5.49 -20.15 -22.23
CA ALA A 65 -4.41 -19.20 -21.97
C ALA A 65 -3.11 -19.69 -22.62
N LEU A 66 -2.53 -18.83 -23.44
CA LEU A 66 -1.29 -19.05 -24.16
C LEU A 66 -0.18 -18.14 -23.64
N ASP A 67 1.05 -18.61 -23.63
CA ASP A 67 2.23 -17.80 -23.33
C ASP A 67 2.58 -16.84 -24.49
N GLU A 68 3.63 -16.04 -24.29
CA GLU A 68 4.13 -15.08 -25.29
C GLU A 68 4.54 -15.74 -26.63
N SER A 69 4.88 -17.04 -26.61
CA SER A 69 5.22 -17.80 -27.81
C SER A 69 4.00 -18.41 -28.52
N GLY A 70 2.82 -18.31 -27.92
CA GLY A 70 1.57 -18.89 -28.43
C GLY A 70 1.39 -20.36 -28.04
N GLN A 71 2.18 -20.88 -27.09
CA GLN A 71 1.99 -22.23 -26.56
C GLN A 71 1.04 -22.18 -25.36
N ARG A 72 0.25 -23.24 -25.14
CA ARG A 72 -0.58 -23.33 -23.92
C ARG A 72 0.33 -23.27 -22.71
N VAL A 73 -0.03 -22.45 -21.73
CA VAL A 73 0.68 -22.38 -20.45
C VAL A 73 0.67 -23.75 -19.79
N ALA A 74 1.86 -24.30 -19.49
CA ALA A 74 2.03 -25.61 -18.88
C ALA A 74 2.80 -25.49 -17.55
N GLY A 75 2.50 -26.35 -16.58
CA GLY A 75 3.10 -26.32 -15.24
C GLY A 75 2.14 -25.78 -14.18
N ALA A 76 2.38 -24.56 -13.69
CA ALA A 76 1.48 -23.89 -12.76
C ALA A 76 0.27 -23.30 -13.51
N PRO A 77 -0.97 -23.56 -13.06
CA PRO A 77 -2.15 -23.09 -13.77
C PRO A 77 -2.32 -21.59 -13.61
N VAL A 78 -2.59 -20.93 -14.73
CA VAL A 78 -3.17 -19.58 -14.74
C VAL A 78 -4.66 -19.69 -14.46
N TRP A 79 -5.25 -18.66 -13.88
CA TRP A 79 -6.63 -18.65 -13.41
C TRP A 79 -7.46 -17.69 -14.26
N ALA A 80 -8.66 -18.12 -14.65
CA ALA A 80 -9.66 -17.27 -15.26
C ALA A 80 -10.56 -16.66 -14.18
N GLY A 81 -10.62 -15.34 -14.14
CA GLY A 81 -11.63 -14.61 -13.40
C GLY A 81 -12.92 -14.50 -14.23
N TRP A 82 -14.06 -14.53 -13.55
CA TRP A 82 -15.35 -14.34 -14.20
C TRP A 82 -16.37 -13.70 -13.25
N THR A 83 -17.42 -13.13 -13.84
CA THR A 83 -18.56 -12.56 -13.13
C THR A 83 -19.76 -12.49 -14.07
N TRP A 84 -20.94 -12.15 -13.57
CA TRP A 84 -22.12 -11.88 -14.39
C TRP A 84 -22.76 -10.52 -14.09
N GLU A 85 -23.53 -10.02 -15.06
CA GLU A 85 -24.33 -8.81 -14.89
C GLU A 85 -25.41 -9.01 -13.80
N GLY A 86 -25.52 -8.06 -12.89
CA GLY A 86 -26.52 -8.10 -11.80
C GLY A 86 -26.16 -8.99 -10.62
N ARG A 87 -24.97 -9.61 -10.61
CA ARG A 87 -24.44 -10.40 -9.49
C ARG A 87 -24.46 -9.60 -8.18
N GLN A 88 -25.03 -10.20 -7.14
CA GLN A 88 -25.04 -9.62 -5.80
C GLN A 88 -23.73 -9.93 -5.04
N PRO A 89 -23.34 -9.11 -4.04
CA PRO A 89 -22.07 -9.28 -3.33
C PRO A 89 -21.90 -10.62 -2.60
N ASP A 90 -23.01 -11.26 -2.20
CA ASP A 90 -23.06 -12.55 -1.53
C ASP A 90 -23.01 -13.75 -2.49
N GLU A 91 -23.19 -13.51 -3.79
CA GLU A 91 -23.06 -14.54 -4.82
C GLU A 91 -21.60 -14.70 -5.24
N GLU A 92 -21.11 -15.94 -5.25
CA GLU A 92 -19.71 -16.25 -5.50
C GLU A 92 -19.43 -16.56 -6.98
N ALA A 93 -18.54 -15.79 -7.62
CA ALA A 93 -17.94 -16.12 -8.90
C ALA A 93 -16.49 -16.55 -8.70
N ARG A 94 -16.29 -17.79 -8.22
CA ARG A 94 -14.94 -18.29 -7.88
C ARG A 94 -14.08 -18.40 -9.14
N PRO A 95 -12.90 -17.75 -9.20
CA PRO A 95 -11.98 -17.90 -10.33
C PRO A 95 -11.64 -19.37 -10.57
N GLN A 96 -11.47 -19.77 -11.83
CA GLN A 96 -11.25 -21.16 -12.22
C GLN A 96 -9.81 -21.38 -12.70
N PRO A 97 -9.10 -22.41 -12.22
CA PRO A 97 -7.79 -22.74 -12.75
C PRO A 97 -7.91 -23.27 -14.19
N LEU A 98 -6.94 -22.90 -15.03
CA LEU A 98 -6.82 -23.38 -16.41
C LEU A 98 -5.81 -24.54 -16.45
N ASP A 99 -6.13 -25.64 -15.78
CA ASP A 99 -5.23 -26.78 -15.52
C ASP A 99 -5.59 -28.07 -16.28
N LYS A 100 -6.63 -28.02 -17.12
CA LYS A 100 -7.10 -29.20 -17.85
C LYS A 100 -6.12 -29.68 -18.93
N GLY A 101 -6.13 -30.98 -19.16
CA GLY A 101 -5.20 -31.68 -20.05
C GLY A 101 -5.27 -31.21 -21.51
N ALA A 102 -4.24 -31.52 -22.29
CA ALA A 102 -4.07 -31.03 -23.68
C ALA A 102 -5.14 -31.52 -24.69
N ASN A 103 -6.05 -32.42 -24.27
CA ASN A 103 -7.11 -32.99 -25.10
C ASN A 103 -8.47 -32.29 -24.92
N GLU A 104 -8.58 -31.35 -23.98
CA GLU A 104 -9.78 -30.55 -23.73
C GLU A 104 -9.41 -29.06 -23.51
N PRO A 105 -10.37 -28.13 -23.46
CA PRO A 105 -10.09 -26.73 -23.21
C PRO A 105 -9.48 -26.52 -21.82
N ALA A 106 -8.57 -25.56 -21.68
CA ALA A 106 -7.82 -25.38 -20.44
C ALA A 106 -8.72 -25.11 -19.23
N GLY A 107 -9.85 -24.42 -19.44
CA GLY A 107 -10.91 -24.25 -18.45
C GLY A 107 -12.29 -24.15 -19.09
N ASN A 108 -13.33 -24.26 -18.26
CA ASN A 108 -14.70 -24.04 -18.69
C ASN A 108 -15.56 -23.46 -17.57
N ILE A 109 -16.51 -22.58 -17.92
CA ILE A 109 -17.45 -21.95 -17.00
C ILE A 109 -18.87 -22.23 -17.52
N PRO A 110 -19.70 -23.02 -16.80
CA PRO A 110 -21.10 -23.20 -17.15
C PRO A 110 -21.86 -21.87 -17.07
N VAL A 111 -22.79 -21.66 -18.00
CA VAL A 111 -23.62 -20.46 -18.05
C VAL A 111 -25.04 -20.80 -17.64
N ASP A 112 -25.49 -20.21 -16.53
CA ASP A 112 -26.85 -20.42 -16.07
C ASP A 112 -27.87 -19.71 -16.97
N LYS A 113 -29.11 -20.19 -16.93
CA LYS A 113 -30.20 -19.67 -17.76
C LYS A 113 -30.40 -18.16 -17.52
N GLY A 114 -30.23 -17.37 -18.57
CA GLY A 114 -30.41 -15.90 -18.53
C GLY A 114 -29.21 -15.14 -17.93
N GLN A 115 -28.11 -15.84 -17.62
CA GLN A 115 -26.90 -15.23 -17.10
C GLN A 115 -26.08 -14.59 -18.23
N VAL A 116 -25.56 -13.38 -18.00
CA VAL A 116 -24.69 -12.66 -18.95
C VAL A 116 -23.31 -12.51 -18.32
N LEU A 117 -22.34 -13.27 -18.82
CA LEU A 117 -21.00 -13.41 -18.26
C LEU A 117 -19.99 -12.41 -18.82
N SER A 118 -18.98 -12.13 -17.99
CA SER A 118 -17.71 -11.52 -18.37
C SER A 118 -16.56 -12.38 -17.87
N VAL A 119 -15.53 -12.58 -18.70
CA VAL A 119 -14.34 -13.40 -18.37
C VAL A 119 -13.04 -12.66 -18.67
N TRP A 120 -12.01 -12.93 -17.87
CA TRP A 120 -10.64 -12.40 -18.04
C TRP A 120 -9.62 -13.39 -17.44
N ILE A 121 -8.33 -13.19 -17.70
CA ILE A 121 -7.29 -13.94 -16.98
C ILE A 121 -6.92 -13.17 -15.72
N ALA A 122 -7.14 -13.79 -14.56
CA ALA A 122 -6.76 -13.25 -13.26
C ALA A 122 -5.22 -13.27 -13.10
N GLY A 123 -4.55 -14.30 -13.60
CA GLY A 123 -3.09 -14.44 -13.54
C GLY A 123 -2.67 -15.78 -12.94
N PRO A 124 -1.49 -15.91 -12.30
CA PRO A 124 -0.99 -17.21 -11.82
C PRO A 124 -1.71 -17.76 -10.58
N SER A 125 -2.71 -17.05 -10.02
CA SER A 125 -3.53 -17.51 -8.89
C SER A 125 -4.95 -16.97 -8.97
N ALA A 126 -5.88 -17.54 -8.20
CA ALA A 126 -7.28 -17.10 -8.15
C ALA A 126 -7.45 -15.61 -7.83
N ASN A 127 -6.58 -15.06 -6.96
CA ASN A 127 -6.66 -13.67 -6.51
C ASN A 127 -5.65 -12.76 -7.23
N ALA A 128 -4.98 -13.26 -8.26
CA ALA A 128 -4.11 -12.43 -9.08
C ALA A 128 -4.94 -11.35 -9.79
N ALA A 129 -4.31 -10.21 -10.06
CA ALA A 129 -4.91 -9.07 -10.72
C ALA A 129 -4.06 -8.65 -11.93
N ASP A 130 -3.60 -9.65 -12.70
CA ASP A 130 -2.91 -9.40 -13.96
C ASP A 130 -3.81 -8.52 -14.84
N LYS A 131 -3.20 -7.53 -15.50
CA LYS A 131 -3.91 -6.76 -16.52
C LYS A 131 -4.33 -7.72 -17.62
N SER A 132 -5.63 -7.73 -17.94
CA SER A 132 -6.21 -8.61 -18.94
C SER A 132 -7.29 -7.86 -19.68
N ASP A 133 -7.37 -8.10 -20.99
CA ASP A 133 -8.58 -7.78 -21.73
C ASP A 133 -9.74 -8.52 -21.06
N ARG A 134 -10.94 -7.96 -21.16
CA ARG A 134 -12.15 -8.58 -20.64
C ARG A 134 -13.10 -8.89 -21.78
N VAL A 135 -13.56 -10.13 -21.86
CA VAL A 135 -14.56 -10.52 -22.85
C VAL A 135 -15.91 -10.51 -22.16
N THR A 136 -16.78 -9.59 -22.57
CA THR A 136 -18.07 -9.29 -21.92
C THR A 136 -19.24 -9.67 -22.81
N HIS A 137 -20.43 -9.70 -22.21
CA HIS A 137 -21.70 -10.00 -22.88
C HIS A 137 -21.81 -11.44 -23.43
N LEU A 138 -21.23 -12.41 -22.73
CA LEU A 138 -21.29 -13.83 -23.07
C LEU A 138 -22.55 -14.46 -22.44
N HIS A 139 -23.56 -14.85 -23.23
CA HIS A 139 -24.79 -15.46 -22.69
C HIS A 139 -25.38 -16.52 -23.62
N THR A 140 -26.28 -17.35 -23.11
CA THR A 140 -26.88 -18.45 -23.89
C THR A 140 -28.30 -18.17 -24.37
N ASP A 141 -28.86 -17.01 -23.98
CA ASP A 141 -30.18 -16.56 -24.41
C ASP A 141 -30.18 -16.01 -25.86
N HIS A 142 -29.97 -16.90 -26.82
CA HIS A 142 -30.05 -16.63 -28.26
C HIS A 142 -31.14 -17.48 -28.92
N ASP A 143 -31.57 -17.08 -30.11
CA ASP A 143 -32.53 -17.87 -30.88
C ASP A 143 -31.95 -19.22 -31.30
N ASP A 144 -32.84 -20.21 -31.46
CA ASP A 144 -32.51 -21.56 -31.91
C ASP A 144 -31.74 -21.57 -33.24
N GLU A 145 -30.60 -22.28 -33.27
CA GLU A 145 -29.77 -22.51 -34.45
C GLU A 145 -29.66 -24.00 -34.74
N ARG A 146 -30.14 -24.41 -35.92
CA ARG A 146 -30.12 -25.81 -36.36
C ARG A 146 -28.85 -26.12 -37.12
N GLY A 147 -28.32 -27.32 -36.89
CA GLY A 147 -27.23 -27.88 -37.67
C GLY A 147 -27.66 -28.22 -39.11
N PRO A 148 -26.71 -28.49 -40.03
CA PRO A 148 -27.00 -28.86 -41.41
C PRO A 148 -27.89 -30.10 -41.58
N GLY A 149 -27.95 -31.00 -40.58
CA GLY A 149 -28.84 -32.18 -40.57
C GLY A 149 -30.19 -31.93 -39.88
N GLY A 150 -30.44 -30.72 -39.38
CA GLY A 150 -31.65 -30.35 -38.66
C GLY A 150 -31.59 -30.54 -37.15
N GLU A 151 -30.46 -31.01 -36.61
CA GLU A 151 -30.18 -31.17 -35.18
C GLU A 151 -30.32 -29.82 -34.46
N LEU A 152 -30.91 -29.83 -33.27
CA LEU A 152 -31.11 -28.63 -32.46
C LEU A 152 -30.18 -28.65 -31.24
N TRP A 153 -28.88 -28.60 -31.52
CA TRP A 153 -27.84 -28.57 -30.48
C TRP A 153 -27.50 -27.15 -30.01
N ASN A 154 -27.85 -26.12 -30.79
CA ASN A 154 -27.95 -24.76 -30.28
C ASN A 154 -29.43 -24.40 -30.15
N SER A 155 -30.06 -24.87 -29.08
CA SER A 155 -31.37 -24.33 -28.68
C SER A 155 -31.17 -23.14 -27.76
N ARG A 156 -32.19 -22.30 -27.62
CA ARG A 156 -32.21 -21.23 -26.64
C ARG A 156 -31.75 -21.75 -25.27
N PHE A 157 -30.77 -21.07 -24.68
CA PHE A 157 -30.04 -21.44 -23.45
C PHE A 157 -28.96 -22.53 -23.58
N HIS A 158 -28.75 -23.10 -24.77
CA HIS A 158 -27.69 -24.08 -25.08
C HIS A 158 -26.79 -23.54 -26.18
N HIS A 159 -26.08 -22.45 -25.90
CA HIS A 159 -25.04 -21.90 -26.76
C HIS A 159 -23.72 -21.87 -25.99
N SER A 160 -22.58 -22.00 -26.67
CA SER A 160 -21.26 -21.96 -26.04
C SER A 160 -20.32 -21.05 -26.81
N PHE A 161 -19.28 -20.57 -26.12
CA PHE A 161 -18.25 -19.72 -26.70
C PHE A 161 -16.86 -20.26 -26.37
N TYR A 162 -15.92 -20.06 -27.29
CA TYR A 162 -14.50 -20.38 -27.11
C TYR A 162 -13.68 -19.09 -27.07
N VAL A 163 -12.99 -18.84 -25.95
CA VAL A 163 -12.21 -17.62 -25.71
C VAL A 163 -10.74 -17.96 -25.54
N VAL A 164 -9.85 -17.27 -26.25
CA VAL A 164 -8.41 -17.47 -26.13
C VAL A 164 -7.71 -16.18 -25.72
N PHE A 165 -6.96 -16.26 -24.63
CA PHE A 165 -6.06 -15.21 -24.18
C PHE A 165 -4.60 -15.59 -24.48
N GLN A 166 -3.80 -14.60 -24.85
CA GLN A 166 -2.35 -14.76 -25.00
C GLN A 166 -1.64 -13.72 -24.13
N ARG A 167 -0.64 -14.15 -23.37
CA ARG A 167 0.27 -13.23 -22.68
C ARG A 167 1.02 -12.42 -23.73
N ALA A 168 0.90 -11.10 -23.68
CA ALA A 168 1.48 -10.17 -24.64
C ALA A 168 2.14 -9.00 -23.92
N ARG A 169 3.06 -8.31 -24.59
CA ARG A 169 3.57 -7.00 -24.14
C ARG A 169 2.89 -5.89 -24.92
N ALA A 170 2.38 -4.90 -24.21
CA ALA A 170 1.83 -3.69 -24.80
C ALA A 170 2.92 -3.02 -25.65
N LYS A 171 2.70 -2.89 -26.97
CA LYS A 171 3.68 -2.25 -27.84
C LYS A 171 3.70 -0.75 -27.55
N GLN A 172 4.90 -0.17 -27.54
CA GLN A 172 5.05 1.28 -27.60
C GLN A 172 4.40 1.77 -28.91
N PRO A 173 3.56 2.81 -28.90
CA PRO A 173 3.12 3.41 -30.15
C PRO A 173 4.38 3.86 -30.90
N PRO A 174 4.53 3.55 -32.21
CA PRO A 174 5.68 4.05 -32.95
C PRO A 174 5.70 5.57 -32.87
N PRO A 175 6.89 6.21 -32.83
CA PRO A 175 6.97 7.66 -32.87
C PRO A 175 6.27 8.15 -34.14
N PRO A 176 5.47 9.23 -34.07
CA PRO A 176 4.87 9.75 -35.29
C PRO A 176 5.99 10.22 -36.22
N PRO A 177 5.95 9.88 -37.52
CA PRO A 177 6.89 10.44 -38.47
C PRO A 177 6.75 11.97 -38.46
N ALA A 178 7.87 12.68 -38.58
CA ALA A 178 7.90 14.12 -38.73
C ALA A 178 7.11 14.52 -40.00
N GLY A 179 5.80 14.78 -39.85
CA GLY A 179 4.94 15.08 -40.98
C GLY A 179 3.43 15.16 -40.75
N SER A 180 2.89 15.06 -39.53
CA SER A 180 1.43 15.08 -39.31
C SER A 180 0.96 15.93 -38.13
N LEU A 181 1.51 17.15 -37.98
CA LEU A 181 0.80 18.17 -37.23
C LEU A 181 -0.29 18.75 -38.16
N PRO A 182 -1.53 18.98 -37.68
CA PRO A 182 -2.58 19.60 -38.49
C PRO A 182 -2.13 20.93 -39.10
N GLU A 183 -2.68 21.29 -40.26
CA GLU A 183 -2.33 22.53 -40.95
C GLU A 183 -2.56 23.75 -40.02
N GLY A 184 -1.51 24.54 -39.80
CA GLY A 184 -1.51 25.66 -38.84
C GLY A 184 -0.93 25.36 -37.46
N VAL A 185 -0.51 24.11 -37.17
CA VAL A 185 0.16 23.74 -35.92
C VAL A 185 1.68 23.63 -36.13
N SER A 186 2.47 24.35 -35.32
CA SER A 186 3.94 24.25 -35.32
C SER A 186 4.48 24.11 -33.91
N VAL A 187 5.45 23.22 -33.70
CA VAL A 187 6.12 23.03 -32.41
C VAL A 187 7.63 23.01 -32.61
N GLN A 188 8.35 23.92 -31.95
CA GLN A 188 9.80 23.89 -31.82
C GLN A 188 10.14 23.74 -30.34
N PHE A 189 10.93 22.74 -29.97
CA PHE A 189 11.43 22.56 -28.62
C PHE A 189 12.91 22.20 -28.65
N ARG A 190 13.74 22.95 -27.93
CA ARG A 190 15.19 22.81 -27.96
C ARG A 190 15.82 23.17 -26.62
N ALA A 191 17.05 22.69 -26.44
CA ALA A 191 17.88 22.96 -25.28
C ALA A 191 19.16 23.67 -25.74
N GLU A 192 19.49 24.79 -25.11
CA GLU A 192 20.65 25.61 -25.49
C GLU A 192 21.48 25.94 -24.24
N PRO A 193 22.71 25.40 -24.09
CA PRO A 193 23.34 24.34 -24.91
C PRO A 193 22.76 22.94 -24.65
N ASP A 194 22.82 22.02 -25.62
CA ASP A 194 22.35 20.64 -25.49
C ASP A 194 23.32 19.70 -24.74
N ALA A 195 24.50 20.21 -24.38
CA ALA A 195 25.47 19.56 -23.51
C ALA A 195 26.08 20.57 -22.52
N ILE A 196 26.19 20.16 -21.26
CA ILE A 196 26.77 20.94 -20.17
C ILE A 196 27.74 20.08 -19.35
N LYS A 197 28.61 20.73 -18.56
CA LYS A 197 29.35 20.06 -17.48
C LYS A 197 28.54 20.11 -16.18
N PRO A 198 28.81 19.23 -15.19
CA PRO A 198 28.19 19.30 -13.87
C PRO A 198 28.28 20.71 -13.28
N GLY A 199 27.15 21.24 -12.79
CA GLY A 199 27.03 22.62 -12.29
C GLY A 199 26.75 23.68 -13.36
N GLY A 200 26.70 23.31 -14.65
CA GLY A 200 26.23 24.17 -15.72
C GLY A 200 24.70 24.30 -15.75
N SER A 201 24.21 25.30 -16.47
CA SER A 201 22.78 25.49 -16.73
C SER A 201 22.49 25.43 -18.22
N VAL A 202 21.32 24.93 -18.57
CA VAL A 202 20.77 24.85 -19.93
C VAL A 202 19.46 25.61 -19.98
N THR A 203 19.20 26.31 -21.08
CA THR A 203 17.90 26.93 -21.31
C THR A 203 17.08 26.04 -22.24
N LEU A 204 15.98 25.51 -21.72
CA LEU A 204 14.94 24.87 -22.52
C LEU A 204 14.10 25.97 -23.14
N ARG A 205 13.84 25.89 -24.44
CA ARG A 205 13.04 26.88 -25.16
C ARG A 205 12.05 26.20 -26.06
N TRP A 206 10.80 26.64 -26.00
CA TRP A 206 9.78 26.24 -26.96
C TRP A 206 9.06 27.41 -27.61
N ASP A 207 8.63 27.17 -28.85
CA ASP A 207 7.72 28.03 -29.61
C ASP A 207 6.66 27.12 -30.24
N VAL A 208 5.42 27.25 -29.76
CA VAL A 208 4.27 26.49 -30.25
C VAL A 208 3.20 27.42 -30.83
N LYS A 209 2.57 26.98 -31.93
CA LYS A 209 1.45 27.69 -32.56
C LYS A 209 0.33 26.72 -32.90
N GLY A 210 -0.90 27.20 -32.86
CA GLY A 210 -2.09 26.44 -33.26
C GLY A 210 -2.58 25.41 -32.22
N VAL A 211 -2.04 25.42 -31.00
CA VAL A 211 -2.31 24.41 -29.96
C VAL A 211 -3.18 24.96 -28.83
N GLY A 212 -3.78 24.08 -28.04
CA GLY A 212 -4.67 24.43 -26.93
C GLY A 212 -3.94 24.65 -25.61
N LYS A 213 -3.03 23.73 -25.23
CA LYS A 213 -2.24 23.81 -23.99
C LYS A 213 -0.84 23.24 -24.18
N VAL A 214 0.12 23.72 -23.39
CA VAL A 214 1.49 23.19 -23.35
C VAL A 214 1.92 22.95 -21.91
N PHE A 215 2.68 21.88 -21.71
CA PHE A 215 3.30 21.53 -20.45
C PHE A 215 4.76 21.15 -20.69
N LEU A 216 5.67 21.62 -19.84
CA LEU A 216 6.99 21.02 -19.71
C LEU A 216 6.92 20.01 -18.56
N GLU A 217 7.09 18.73 -18.86
CA GLU A 217 6.80 17.60 -17.97
C GLU A 217 5.34 17.61 -17.47
N VAL A 218 5.15 18.14 -16.26
CA VAL A 218 3.85 18.27 -15.57
C VAL A 218 3.51 19.72 -15.21
N GLN A 219 4.39 20.67 -15.55
CA GLN A 219 4.19 22.11 -15.31
C GLN A 219 3.57 22.75 -16.55
N GLY A 220 2.44 23.45 -16.38
CA GLY A 220 1.82 24.21 -17.47
C GLY A 220 2.70 25.39 -17.88
N GLY A 221 2.74 25.71 -19.16
CA GLY A 221 3.54 26.81 -19.70
C GLY A 221 2.83 27.56 -20.82
N ASP A 222 3.36 28.74 -21.13
CA ASP A 222 2.88 29.57 -22.23
C ASP A 222 3.27 28.99 -23.60
N ALA A 223 2.60 29.45 -24.65
CA ALA A 223 2.86 29.00 -26.01
C ALA A 223 4.30 29.28 -26.48
N GLN A 224 4.93 30.32 -25.92
CA GLN A 224 6.32 30.67 -26.19
C GLN A 224 6.99 30.97 -24.87
N GLU A 225 7.90 30.11 -24.44
CA GLU A 225 8.52 30.25 -23.13
C GLU A 225 9.93 29.64 -23.12
N THR A 226 10.72 30.14 -22.19
CA THR A 226 12.08 29.66 -21.92
C THR A 226 12.19 29.31 -20.44
N HIS A 227 12.75 28.16 -20.14
CA HIS A 227 12.98 27.70 -18.78
C HIS A 227 14.43 27.28 -18.59
N THR A 228 15.14 27.97 -17.70
CA THR A 228 16.52 27.60 -17.35
C THR A 228 16.52 26.50 -16.31
N VAL A 229 17.18 25.40 -16.63
CA VAL A 229 17.34 24.22 -15.76
C VAL A 229 18.82 23.90 -15.60
N ALA A 230 19.20 23.21 -14.53
CA ALA A 230 20.59 22.84 -14.26
C ALA A 230 20.68 21.34 -13.93
N PRO A 231 20.51 20.46 -14.94
CA PRO A 231 20.52 19.03 -14.71
C PRO A 231 21.91 18.58 -14.23
N THR A 232 21.93 17.75 -13.19
CA THR A 232 23.18 17.19 -12.61
C THR A 232 23.61 15.89 -13.28
N VAL A 233 22.72 15.24 -14.02
CA VAL A 233 22.95 14.06 -14.85
C VAL A 233 22.26 14.24 -16.21
N THR A 234 22.70 13.51 -17.23
CA THR A 234 22.05 13.54 -18.56
C THR A 234 20.56 13.30 -18.43
N THR A 235 19.76 14.29 -18.85
CA THR A 235 18.31 14.34 -18.58
C THR A 235 17.56 14.63 -19.88
N THR A 236 16.48 13.88 -20.12
CA THR A 236 15.55 14.15 -21.23
C THR A 236 14.32 14.86 -20.68
N TYR A 237 14.00 16.02 -21.23
CA TYR A 237 12.82 16.81 -20.91
C TYR A 237 11.74 16.59 -21.97
N LEU A 238 10.48 16.52 -21.56
CA LEU A 238 9.32 16.34 -22.42
C LEU A 238 8.47 17.60 -22.45
N LEU A 239 8.29 18.17 -23.65
CA LEU A 239 7.27 19.18 -23.89
C LEU A 239 5.98 18.50 -24.38
N ARG A 240 4.95 18.49 -23.54
CA ARG A 240 3.64 17.91 -23.82
C ARG A 240 2.68 18.98 -24.34
N VAL A 241 2.25 18.80 -25.57
CA VAL A 241 1.41 19.74 -26.31
C VAL A 241 0.05 19.12 -26.54
N PHE A 242 -1.00 19.83 -26.16
CA PHE A 242 -2.39 19.45 -26.43
C PHE A 242 -2.94 20.34 -27.53
N LEU A 243 -3.43 19.75 -28.62
CA LEU A 243 -4.11 20.49 -29.69
C LEU A 243 -5.51 20.92 -29.24
N ARG A 244 -6.15 21.80 -30.01
CA ARG A 244 -7.48 22.35 -29.67
C ARG A 244 -8.59 21.29 -29.69
N ASP A 245 -8.38 20.19 -30.40
CA ASP A 245 -9.27 19.03 -30.41
C ASP A 245 -9.04 18.07 -29.22
N GLY A 246 -8.10 18.42 -28.33
CA GLY A 246 -7.76 17.64 -27.13
C GLY A 246 -6.72 16.55 -27.34
N SER A 247 -6.26 16.32 -28.58
CA SER A 247 -5.20 15.34 -28.86
C SER A 247 -3.85 15.78 -28.27
N ARG A 248 -3.07 14.82 -27.78
CA ARG A 248 -1.81 15.04 -27.08
C ARG A 248 -0.61 14.58 -27.90
N HIS A 249 0.44 15.39 -27.93
CA HIS A 249 1.72 15.14 -28.58
C HIS A 249 2.87 15.49 -27.64
N ASP A 250 3.84 14.60 -27.47
CA ASP A 250 5.02 14.83 -26.62
C ASP A 250 6.28 15.03 -27.49
N PHE A 251 7.04 16.09 -27.20
CA PHE A 251 8.27 16.46 -27.90
C PHE A 251 9.45 16.40 -26.93
N PRO A 252 10.38 15.43 -27.07
CA PRO A 252 11.51 15.30 -26.17
C PRO A 252 12.68 16.21 -26.57
N VAL A 253 13.47 16.67 -25.60
CA VAL A 253 14.83 17.19 -25.80
C VAL A 253 15.77 16.65 -24.73
N THR A 254 16.95 16.17 -25.12
CA THR A 254 17.94 15.58 -24.20
C THR A 254 19.10 16.55 -23.96
N VAL A 255 19.41 16.81 -22.69
CA VAL A 255 20.60 17.55 -22.27
C VAL A 255 21.63 16.58 -21.73
N LYS A 256 22.82 16.57 -22.32
CA LYS A 256 23.94 15.72 -21.88
C LYS A 256 24.75 16.40 -20.78
N VAL A 257 25.10 15.64 -19.73
CA VAL A 257 25.98 16.10 -18.65
C VAL A 257 27.23 15.22 -18.60
N ASP A 258 28.36 15.78 -19.03
CA ASP A 258 29.62 15.02 -19.14
C ASP A 258 30.35 14.92 -17.79
N GLY A 259 30.30 13.73 -17.15
CA GLY A 259 31.18 13.36 -16.02
C GLY A 259 30.56 13.05 -14.65
N GLY A 260 29.27 12.70 -14.54
CA GLY A 260 28.64 12.37 -13.25
C GLY A 260 28.74 10.89 -12.83
N GLU A 261 29.51 10.61 -11.77
CA GLU A 261 29.40 9.41 -10.91
C GLU A 261 28.05 9.37 -10.16
N SER A 262 27.75 8.20 -9.56
CA SER A 262 26.53 7.74 -8.85
C SER A 262 25.65 8.78 -8.12
N PRO A 263 24.35 8.51 -7.93
CA PRO A 263 23.34 9.51 -7.57
C PRO A 263 23.60 10.21 -6.23
N PRO A 264 23.37 11.54 -6.13
CA PRO A 264 23.46 12.26 -4.87
C PRO A 264 22.23 12.01 -3.96
N GLU A 265 22.48 12.07 -2.66
CA GLU A 265 21.53 12.04 -1.53
C GLU A 265 20.45 13.14 -1.66
N PRO A 266 19.19 12.91 -1.20
CA PRO A 266 18.12 13.89 -1.32
C PRO A 266 18.44 15.21 -0.60
N PRO A 267 17.95 16.37 -1.12
CA PRO A 267 18.37 17.68 -0.66
C PRO A 267 17.94 17.94 0.79
N ARG A 268 18.89 18.37 1.63
CA ARG A 268 18.61 19.07 2.89
C ARG A 268 18.18 20.51 2.56
N ASN A 269 17.00 20.92 3.05
CA ASN A 269 16.45 22.27 2.87
C ASN A 269 17.37 23.37 3.44
N PRO A 270 17.38 24.59 2.84
CA PRO A 270 18.08 25.75 3.38
C PRO A 270 17.39 26.30 4.66
N PRO A 271 18.12 27.01 5.55
CA PRO A 271 17.61 27.44 6.83
C PRO A 271 16.82 28.76 6.72
N GLY A 272 15.50 28.70 6.93
CA GLY A 272 14.68 29.89 7.19
C GLY A 272 13.19 29.72 6.88
N THR A 273 12.35 29.86 7.92
CA THR A 273 10.87 29.95 7.99
C THR A 273 10.12 28.67 7.60
N THR A 274 9.54 27.84 8.48
CA THR A 274 9.05 27.96 9.87
C THR A 274 9.65 26.86 10.76
N ARG A 275 10.16 27.19 11.96
CA ARG A 275 10.50 26.14 12.94
C ARG A 275 9.19 25.46 13.40
N PRO A 276 9.02 24.14 13.27
CA PRO A 276 7.82 23.47 13.74
C PRO A 276 7.70 23.60 15.28
N PRO A 277 6.50 23.49 15.86
CA PRO A 277 6.34 23.48 17.30
C PRO A 277 6.72 22.10 17.83
N THR A 278 8.02 21.77 17.86
CA THR A 278 8.47 20.61 18.64
C THR A 278 8.27 20.96 20.10
N VAL A 279 7.42 20.19 20.80
CA VAL A 279 7.21 20.38 22.23
C VAL A 279 8.55 20.27 22.94
N ARG A 280 8.91 21.33 23.68
CA ARG A 280 10.12 21.33 24.51
C ARG A 280 9.82 20.63 25.82
N LEU A 281 10.51 19.52 26.05
CA LEU A 281 10.41 18.79 27.31
C LEU A 281 10.99 19.60 28.47
N THR A 282 10.27 19.63 29.59
CA THR A 282 10.82 20.11 30.86
C THR A 282 11.80 19.09 31.44
N ALA A 283 12.69 19.51 32.34
CA ALA A 283 13.62 18.59 33.01
C ALA A 283 12.89 17.48 33.78
N GLU A 284 11.73 17.80 34.38
CA GLU A 284 10.87 16.83 35.07
C GLU A 284 10.27 15.81 34.09
N ASN A 285 9.73 16.26 32.96
CA ASN A 285 9.22 15.36 31.93
C ASN A 285 10.32 14.44 31.40
N THR A 286 11.51 14.98 31.16
CA THR A 286 12.68 14.20 30.72
C THR A 286 13.07 13.16 31.77
N ALA A 287 13.14 13.54 33.05
CA ALA A 287 13.44 12.62 34.14
C ALA A 287 12.37 11.52 34.25
N HIS A 288 11.10 11.86 34.03
CA HIS A 288 10.00 10.91 34.02
C HIS A 288 10.09 9.93 32.85
N LEU A 289 10.34 10.40 31.62
CA LEU A 289 10.52 9.54 30.45
C LEU A 289 11.65 8.52 30.64
N ARG A 290 12.78 8.93 31.25
CA ARG A 290 13.89 8.02 31.58
C ARG A 290 13.48 6.84 32.46
N THR A 291 12.36 6.94 33.17
CA THR A 291 11.89 5.85 34.05
C THR A 291 11.24 4.69 33.30
N TYR A 292 10.80 4.92 32.05
CA TYR A 292 10.08 3.92 31.31
C TYR A 292 10.99 2.78 30.82
N PRO A 293 10.56 1.52 30.96
CA PRO A 293 11.33 0.36 30.49
C PRO A 293 11.56 0.39 28.99
N ARG A 294 12.79 0.10 28.55
CA ARG A 294 13.21 0.02 27.15
C ARG A 294 13.97 -1.29 26.92
N PRO A 295 13.99 -1.84 25.68
CA PRO A 295 14.73 -3.06 25.40
C PRO A 295 16.23 -2.88 25.61
N PRO A 296 16.98 -3.96 25.91
CA PRO A 296 18.42 -3.92 25.81
C PRO A 296 18.83 -3.60 24.36
N GLN A 297 19.88 -2.78 24.20
CA GLN A 297 20.36 -2.33 22.88
C GLN A 297 19.29 -1.64 22.03
N ASP A 298 18.36 -0.92 22.69
CA ASP A 298 17.25 -0.21 22.07
C ASP A 298 17.67 0.62 20.86
N ASN A 299 17.14 0.27 19.69
CA ASN A 299 17.32 1.02 18.45
C ASN A 299 16.02 1.69 17.98
N GLY A 300 14.92 1.53 18.72
CA GLY A 300 13.60 2.05 18.39
C GLY A 300 12.93 1.44 17.16
N ILE A 301 13.59 0.55 16.40
CA ILE A 301 13.01 -0.10 15.23
C ILE A 301 12.01 -1.15 15.70
N GLY A 302 10.79 -1.04 15.21
CA GLY A 302 9.74 -2.02 15.41
C GLY A 302 8.98 -2.34 14.14
N LEU A 303 8.27 -3.46 14.18
CA LEU A 303 7.35 -3.89 13.15
C LEU A 303 6.16 -4.56 13.82
N HIS A 304 4.95 -4.29 13.31
CA HIS A 304 3.74 -4.89 13.82
C HIS A 304 3.84 -6.41 13.67
N PHE A 305 3.56 -7.14 14.74
CA PHE A 305 3.67 -8.59 14.77
C PHE A 305 2.69 -9.22 13.79
N HIS A 306 2.91 -10.49 13.45
CA HIS A 306 1.95 -11.21 12.64
C HIS A 306 0.61 -11.30 13.39
N THR A 307 -0.51 -11.00 12.72
CA THR A 307 -1.85 -10.99 13.36
C THR A 307 -2.34 -12.40 13.76
N ASP A 308 -1.75 -13.43 13.16
CA ASP A 308 -1.90 -14.83 13.60
C ASP A 308 -0.85 -15.20 14.65
N LEU A 309 -1.33 -15.62 15.83
CA LEU A 309 -0.52 -15.99 17.00
C LEU A 309 -0.50 -17.51 17.27
N ARG A 310 -0.64 -18.35 16.23
CA ARG A 310 -0.26 -19.76 16.30
C ARG A 310 1.27 -19.91 16.38
N ASP A 311 1.75 -20.96 17.04
CA ASP A 311 3.17 -21.12 17.39
C ASP A 311 4.12 -21.04 16.18
N GLU A 312 3.70 -21.56 15.02
CA GLU A 312 4.47 -21.48 13.78
C GLU A 312 4.66 -20.04 13.27
N PHE A 313 3.63 -19.20 13.36
CA PHE A 313 3.70 -17.78 12.97
C PHE A 313 4.48 -16.96 13.99
N ILE A 314 4.35 -17.28 15.28
CA ILE A 314 5.16 -16.67 16.33
C ILE A 314 6.64 -16.92 16.03
N ALA A 315 7.04 -18.18 15.80
CA ALA A 315 8.43 -18.53 15.54
C ALA A 315 8.99 -17.84 14.28
N ARG A 316 8.22 -17.82 13.17
CA ARG A 316 8.62 -17.15 11.93
C ARG A 316 8.76 -15.64 12.12
N THR A 317 7.80 -15.01 12.79
CA THR A 317 7.82 -13.56 13.03
C THR A 317 9.02 -13.15 13.87
N ILE A 318 9.40 -13.94 14.88
CA ILE A 318 10.65 -13.70 15.63
C ILE A 318 11.88 -13.74 14.71
N GLY A 319 11.94 -14.68 13.77
CA GLY A 319 12.99 -14.73 12.76
C GLY A 319 13.02 -13.47 11.88
N HIS A 320 11.85 -13.02 11.43
CA HIS A 320 11.70 -11.81 10.60
C HIS A 320 12.12 -10.54 11.34
N LEU A 321 11.65 -10.35 12.58
CA LEU A 321 12.04 -9.21 13.42
C LEU A 321 13.55 -9.17 13.66
N LYS A 322 14.17 -10.32 13.95
CA LYS A 322 15.64 -10.41 14.08
C LYS A 322 16.36 -10.07 12.79
N SER A 323 15.81 -10.46 11.63
CA SER A 323 16.43 -10.20 10.33
C SER A 323 16.54 -8.71 10.00
N ILE A 324 15.65 -7.86 10.55
CA ILE A 324 15.72 -6.40 10.44
C ILE A 324 16.28 -5.75 11.71
N ARG A 325 16.75 -6.55 12.67
CA ARG A 325 17.24 -6.14 14.00
C ARG A 325 16.23 -5.28 14.78
N ALA A 326 14.94 -5.54 14.64
CA ALA A 326 13.92 -4.85 15.43
C ALA A 326 14.15 -5.12 16.92
N THR A 327 13.99 -4.08 17.74
CA THR A 327 14.03 -4.18 19.21
C THR A 327 12.65 -4.01 19.84
N TRP A 328 11.66 -3.57 19.05
CA TRP A 328 10.26 -3.41 19.45
C TRP A 328 9.32 -4.18 18.54
N THR A 329 8.13 -4.51 19.03
CA THR A 329 7.02 -5.02 18.21
C THR A 329 5.69 -4.76 18.91
N LEU A 330 4.61 -4.61 18.12
CA LEU A 330 3.25 -4.57 18.63
C LEU A 330 2.54 -5.90 18.32
N ILE A 331 1.97 -6.54 19.33
CA ILE A 331 1.21 -7.78 19.24
C ILE A 331 -0.27 -7.45 19.36
N HIS A 332 -1.07 -7.83 18.35
CA HIS A 332 -2.54 -7.86 18.47
C HIS A 332 -2.95 -9.22 19.04
N ALA A 333 -3.55 -9.25 20.23
CA ALA A 333 -3.96 -10.49 20.89
C ALA A 333 -5.44 -10.44 21.27
N LEU A 334 -6.18 -11.51 21.01
CA LEU A 334 -7.61 -11.62 21.32
C LEU A 334 -7.90 -12.04 22.76
N ASP A 335 -6.91 -12.60 23.45
CA ASP A 335 -6.96 -13.06 24.83
C ASP A 335 -5.57 -13.06 25.49
N GLU A 336 -5.53 -13.25 26.81
CA GLU A 336 -4.31 -13.23 27.61
C GLU A 336 -3.38 -14.43 27.34
N LEU A 337 -3.90 -15.56 26.85
CA LEU A 337 -3.10 -16.74 26.54
C LEU A 337 -2.30 -16.51 25.25
N GLN A 338 -2.92 -15.88 24.25
CA GLN A 338 -2.25 -15.43 23.03
C GLN A 338 -1.20 -14.37 23.36
N ALA A 339 -1.54 -13.38 24.18
CA ALA A 339 -0.62 -12.37 24.66
C ALA A 339 0.60 -12.99 25.35
N GLU A 340 0.38 -13.94 26.28
CA GLU A 340 1.46 -14.62 26.99
C GLU A 340 2.40 -15.36 26.03
N ARG A 341 1.87 -16.20 25.12
CA ARG A 341 2.70 -17.01 24.21
C ARG A 341 3.57 -16.14 23.30
N ALA A 342 2.97 -15.14 22.67
CA ALA A 342 3.66 -14.25 21.74
C ALA A 342 4.66 -13.33 22.46
N ALA A 343 4.28 -12.70 23.58
CA ALA A 343 5.17 -11.86 24.37
C ALA A 343 6.35 -12.66 24.92
N ARG A 344 6.14 -13.91 25.35
CA ARG A 344 7.20 -14.78 25.87
C ARG A 344 8.26 -15.07 24.79
N ALA A 345 7.81 -15.30 23.56
CA ALA A 345 8.72 -15.48 22.44
C ALA A 345 9.54 -14.21 22.14
N CYS A 346 8.90 -13.03 22.20
CA CYS A 346 9.57 -11.74 22.02
C CYS A 346 10.61 -11.47 23.10
N PHE A 347 10.25 -11.60 24.38
CA PHE A 347 11.17 -11.38 25.49
C PHE A 347 12.40 -12.31 25.41
N ARG A 348 12.21 -13.61 25.13
CA ARG A 348 13.35 -14.54 24.93
C ARG A 348 14.23 -14.16 23.74
N ALA A 349 13.68 -13.46 22.75
CA ALA A 349 14.40 -12.99 21.58
C ALA A 349 15.11 -11.64 21.80
N GLY A 350 14.96 -11.00 22.97
CA GLY A 350 15.48 -9.67 23.23
C GLY A 350 14.65 -8.54 22.60
N ILE A 351 13.42 -8.84 22.18
CA ILE A 351 12.50 -7.90 21.53
C ILE A 351 11.43 -7.48 22.54
N MET A 352 11.22 -6.18 22.70
CA MET A 352 10.20 -5.60 23.58
C MET A 352 8.80 -5.72 22.96
N PRO A 353 7.88 -6.50 23.54
CA PRO A 353 6.50 -6.56 23.09
C PRO A 353 5.67 -5.43 23.73
N VAL A 354 4.85 -4.76 22.90
CA VAL A 354 3.67 -4.04 23.35
C VAL A 354 2.46 -4.90 22.99
N VAL A 355 1.59 -5.20 23.95
CA VAL A 355 0.41 -6.04 23.69
C VAL A 355 -0.83 -5.16 23.54
N ARG A 356 -1.48 -5.23 22.40
CA ARG A 356 -2.78 -4.60 22.15
C ARG A 356 -3.90 -5.58 22.48
N ILE A 357 -4.88 -5.10 23.24
CA ILE A 357 -6.18 -5.77 23.40
C ILE A 357 -6.89 -5.74 22.05
N GLY A 358 -7.01 -6.90 21.40
CA GLY A 358 -7.56 -7.04 20.05
C GLY A 358 -9.08 -7.17 19.99
N ASN A 359 -9.77 -7.04 21.13
CA ASN A 359 -11.22 -7.07 21.19
C ASN A 359 -11.81 -5.68 20.88
N PRO A 360 -13.06 -5.60 20.38
CA PRO A 360 -13.72 -4.33 20.13
C PRO A 360 -13.81 -3.41 21.35
N ILE A 361 -13.84 -2.10 21.14
CA ILE A 361 -13.81 -1.04 22.17
C ILE A 361 -14.96 -1.16 23.18
N ASP A 362 -16.14 -1.53 22.70
CA ASP A 362 -17.36 -1.67 23.50
C ASP A 362 -17.55 -3.10 24.03
N SER A 363 -16.46 -3.90 24.02
CA SER A 363 -16.45 -5.24 24.59
C SER A 363 -16.08 -5.31 26.07
N ILE A 364 -16.63 -6.33 26.73
CA ILE A 364 -16.30 -6.63 28.13
C ILE A 364 -15.00 -7.45 28.11
N VAL A 365 -13.90 -6.80 28.49
CA VAL A 365 -12.57 -7.41 28.55
C VAL A 365 -11.98 -7.16 29.92
N ASP A 366 -11.32 -8.18 30.48
CA ASP A 366 -10.47 -7.98 31.65
C ASP A 366 -9.05 -7.57 31.22
N ALA A 367 -8.82 -6.26 31.13
CA ALA A 367 -7.50 -5.73 30.77
C ALA A 367 -6.39 -6.09 31.78
N ALA A 368 -6.73 -6.42 33.04
CA ALA A 368 -5.74 -6.89 34.01
C ALA A 368 -5.22 -8.29 33.67
N ALA A 369 -6.03 -9.15 33.02
CA ALA A 369 -5.61 -10.47 32.60
C ALA A 369 -4.49 -10.41 31.56
N TYR A 370 -4.54 -9.45 30.64
CA TYR A 370 -3.46 -9.19 29.69
C TYR A 370 -2.14 -8.81 30.40
N VAL A 371 -2.20 -7.94 31.41
CA VAL A 371 -1.01 -7.58 32.22
C VAL A 371 -0.41 -8.80 32.89
N GLU A 372 -1.25 -9.68 33.44
CA GLU A 372 -0.80 -10.94 34.05
C GLU A 372 -0.18 -11.88 33.01
N GLY A 373 -0.76 -11.99 31.81
CA GLY A 373 -0.18 -12.73 30.69
C GLY A 373 1.21 -12.23 30.31
N VAL A 374 1.39 -10.91 30.16
CA VAL A 374 2.70 -10.30 29.87
C VAL A 374 3.68 -10.50 31.04
N ARG A 375 3.21 -10.42 32.29
CA ARG A 375 4.02 -10.67 33.49
C ARG A 375 4.53 -12.12 33.53
N LYS A 376 3.66 -13.10 33.27
CA LYS A 376 4.03 -14.51 33.14
C LYS A 376 5.01 -14.73 32.01
N ALA A 377 4.81 -14.06 30.87
CA ALA A 377 5.71 -14.12 29.73
C ALA A 377 7.12 -13.61 30.06
N LEU A 378 7.20 -12.49 30.79
CA LEU A 378 8.45 -11.89 31.24
C LEU A 378 9.17 -12.79 32.26
N HIS A 379 8.44 -13.38 33.20
CA HIS A 379 9.01 -14.26 34.22
C HIS A 379 9.71 -15.47 33.58
N GLY A 380 11.00 -15.65 33.89
CA GLY A 380 11.82 -16.73 33.34
C GLY A 380 12.22 -16.57 31.86
N SER A 381 11.95 -15.43 31.23
CA SER A 381 12.36 -15.16 29.84
C SER A 381 13.85 -14.83 29.69
N GLY A 382 14.50 -14.40 30.77
CA GLY A 382 15.88 -13.87 30.72
C GLY A 382 16.00 -12.45 30.16
N PHE A 383 14.89 -11.77 29.87
CA PHE A 383 14.90 -10.41 29.35
C PHE A 383 15.41 -9.42 30.41
N ALA A 384 16.47 -8.68 30.07
CA ALA A 384 17.07 -7.69 30.97
C ALA A 384 16.11 -6.51 31.19
N HIS A 385 15.78 -6.22 32.45
CA HIS A 385 14.92 -5.11 32.84
C HIS A 385 15.20 -4.69 34.29
N ASP A 386 14.75 -3.49 34.67
CA ASP A 386 14.68 -3.06 36.06
C ASP A 386 13.53 -3.81 36.77
N PRO A 387 13.79 -4.62 37.81
CA PRO A 387 12.74 -5.33 38.54
C PRO A 387 11.70 -4.40 39.18
N ALA A 388 12.07 -3.15 39.50
CA ALA A 388 11.13 -2.16 40.04
C ALA A 388 10.16 -1.63 38.97
N ARG A 389 10.49 -1.81 37.68
CA ARG A 389 9.76 -1.29 36.54
C ARG A 389 9.70 -2.36 35.44
N PRO A 390 8.92 -3.44 35.65
CA PRO A 390 8.80 -4.49 34.63
C PRO A 390 8.11 -3.94 33.37
N PRO A 391 8.59 -4.28 32.16
CA PRO A 391 8.04 -3.78 30.90
C PRO A 391 6.69 -4.43 30.53
N LEU A 392 5.63 -4.00 31.20
CA LEU A 392 4.29 -4.57 31.05
C LEU A 392 3.38 -3.63 30.25
N TYR A 393 3.75 -3.39 28.99
CA TYR A 393 3.03 -2.48 28.10
C TYR A 393 1.77 -3.12 27.50
N VAL A 394 0.61 -2.50 27.78
CA VAL A 394 -0.68 -2.93 27.21
C VAL A 394 -1.37 -1.75 26.54
N GLN A 395 -1.48 -1.79 25.21
CA GLN A 395 -2.33 -0.86 24.47
C GLN A 395 -3.81 -1.24 24.68
N VAL A 396 -4.58 -0.28 25.19
CA VAL A 396 -6.01 -0.45 25.46
C VAL A 396 -6.80 -0.01 24.23
N PHE A 397 -7.36 -0.99 23.54
CA PHE A 397 -8.14 -0.83 22.30
C PHE A 397 -7.35 -0.16 21.15
N ASN A 398 -8.02 0.01 20.01
CA ASN A 398 -7.44 0.54 18.78
C ASN A 398 -8.42 1.47 18.07
N GLU A 399 -7.89 2.52 17.46
CA GLU A 399 -8.49 3.45 16.50
C GLU A 399 -10.00 3.64 16.68
N PRO A 400 -10.46 4.33 17.75
CA PRO A 400 -11.89 4.52 17.98
C PRO A 400 -12.59 5.29 16.86
N GLU A 401 -11.85 5.93 15.97
CA GLU A 401 -12.32 6.59 14.77
C GLU A 401 -12.66 5.62 13.62
N ASP A 402 -12.25 4.36 13.72
CA ASP A 402 -12.55 3.31 12.74
C ASP A 402 -13.79 2.50 13.16
N ASP A 403 -14.77 2.41 12.27
CA ASP A 403 -16.02 1.66 12.51
C ASP A 403 -15.78 0.17 12.79
N ARG A 404 -14.68 -0.41 12.27
CA ARG A 404 -14.31 -1.82 12.45
C ARG A 404 -13.91 -2.17 13.88
N GLU A 405 -13.55 -1.18 14.69
CA GLU A 405 -13.08 -1.36 16.07
C GLU A 405 -14.23 -1.47 17.09
N TRP A 406 -15.47 -1.40 16.62
CA TRP A 406 -16.70 -1.51 17.41
C TRP A 406 -17.43 -2.80 17.10
N ARG A 407 -18.11 -3.40 18.09
CA ARG A 407 -18.79 -4.70 17.91
C ARG A 407 -19.77 -4.74 16.75
N SER A 408 -20.48 -3.64 16.51
CA SER A 408 -21.45 -3.48 15.41
C SER A 408 -20.81 -3.23 14.05
N GLN A 409 -19.48 -3.13 13.96
CA GLN A 409 -18.77 -2.59 12.79
C GLN A 409 -19.28 -1.20 12.36
N GLN A 410 -19.73 -0.43 13.35
CA GLN A 410 -20.24 0.92 13.20
C GLN A 410 -20.04 1.65 14.52
N ARG A 411 -19.42 2.83 14.48
CA ARG A 411 -19.31 3.70 15.65
C ARG A 411 -20.68 4.14 16.16
N PRO A 412 -20.93 4.10 17.48
CA PRO A 412 -22.13 4.71 18.04
C PRO A 412 -22.09 6.24 17.87
N SER A 413 -23.25 6.89 17.88
CA SER A 413 -23.34 8.35 17.70
C SER A 413 -22.58 9.14 18.76
N ASP A 414 -22.40 8.57 19.96
CA ASP A 414 -21.66 9.11 21.09
C ASP A 414 -20.28 8.43 21.27
N TRP A 415 -19.69 7.92 20.19
CA TRP A 415 -18.44 7.13 20.24
C TRP A 415 -17.30 7.79 21.01
N VAL A 416 -17.17 9.12 20.96
CA VAL A 416 -16.12 9.86 21.68
C VAL A 416 -16.20 9.60 23.19
N GLN A 417 -17.40 9.74 23.76
CA GLN A 417 -17.68 9.59 25.18
C GLN A 417 -17.69 8.12 25.58
N ALA A 418 -18.22 7.25 24.72
CA ALA A 418 -18.18 5.81 24.89
C ALA A 418 -16.74 5.29 24.94
N PHE A 419 -15.89 5.69 23.99
CA PHE A 419 -14.47 5.37 23.96
C PHE A 419 -13.76 5.90 25.20
N GLY A 420 -13.89 7.20 25.51
CA GLY A 420 -13.22 7.79 26.68
C GLY A 420 -13.53 7.04 27.97
N SER A 421 -14.81 6.70 28.19
CA SER A 421 -15.27 5.94 29.36
C SER A 421 -14.79 4.47 29.36
N ASN A 422 -14.78 3.81 28.20
CA ASN A 422 -14.33 2.43 28.08
C ASN A 422 -12.82 2.31 28.26
N TRP A 423 -12.06 3.18 27.58
CA TRP A 423 -10.61 3.28 27.71
C TRP A 423 -10.22 3.58 29.15
N ALA A 424 -10.84 4.58 29.80
CA ALA A 424 -10.57 4.94 31.19
C ALA A 424 -10.72 3.76 32.17
N ARG A 425 -11.82 3.00 32.05
CA ARG A 425 -12.07 1.82 32.88
C ARG A 425 -11.02 0.74 32.66
N ALA A 426 -10.64 0.48 31.42
CA ALA A 426 -9.62 -0.53 31.09
C ALA A 426 -8.20 -0.07 31.49
N ALA A 427 -7.87 1.21 31.31
CA ALA A 427 -6.59 1.80 31.71
C ALA A 427 -6.36 1.70 33.21
N VAL A 428 -7.40 1.95 34.02
CA VAL A 428 -7.36 1.70 35.48
C VAL A 428 -7.00 0.26 35.78
N ARG A 429 -7.64 -0.72 35.11
CA ARG A 429 -7.37 -2.14 35.32
C ARG A 429 -5.93 -2.51 34.96
N VAL A 430 -5.40 -1.98 33.86
CA VAL A 430 -4.00 -2.18 33.45
C VAL A 430 -3.05 -1.59 34.51
N TYR A 431 -3.28 -0.33 34.91
CA TYR A 431 -2.44 0.37 35.87
C TYR A 431 -2.42 -0.34 37.23
N ASP A 432 -3.59 -0.69 37.77
CA ASP A 432 -3.72 -1.33 39.08
C ASP A 432 -3.11 -2.74 39.10
N ALA A 433 -3.09 -3.44 37.96
CA ALA A 433 -2.38 -4.71 37.78
C ALA A 433 -0.85 -4.55 37.66
N GLY A 434 -0.35 -3.32 37.70
CA GLY A 434 1.08 -2.98 37.59
C GLY A 434 1.59 -2.82 36.16
N GLY A 435 0.69 -2.71 35.18
CA GLY A 435 1.01 -2.47 33.77
C GLY A 435 1.11 -0.99 33.40
N TYR A 436 1.50 -0.75 32.15
CA TYR A 436 1.58 0.56 31.51
C TYR A 436 0.41 0.67 30.51
N PRO A 437 -0.64 1.46 30.79
CA PRO A 437 -1.79 1.61 29.89
C PRO A 437 -1.43 2.48 28.67
N GLY A 438 -1.61 1.92 27.49
CA GLY A 438 -1.43 2.61 26.22
C GLY A 438 -2.73 3.21 25.72
N ILE A 439 -2.72 4.50 25.38
CA ILE A 439 -3.78 5.12 24.60
C ILE A 439 -3.42 5.14 23.11
N GLN A 440 -4.37 4.75 22.27
CA GLN A 440 -4.28 4.89 20.82
C GLN A 440 -5.52 5.62 20.37
N VAL A 441 -5.32 6.74 19.65
CA VAL A 441 -6.36 7.47 18.92
C VAL A 441 -5.74 8.05 17.65
N LEU A 442 -6.56 8.24 16.62
CA LEU A 442 -6.16 8.93 15.39
C LEU A 442 -6.44 10.43 15.46
N ASP A 443 -7.40 10.87 16.27
CA ASP A 443 -7.78 12.27 16.37
C ASP A 443 -7.82 12.78 17.82
N ARG A 444 -7.96 14.11 17.93
CA ARG A 444 -7.94 14.81 19.22
C ARG A 444 -9.19 14.53 20.08
N PRO A 445 -10.44 14.54 19.55
CA PRO A 445 -11.64 14.25 20.33
C PRO A 445 -11.55 12.97 21.19
N GLY A 446 -11.05 11.87 20.64
CA GLY A 446 -10.87 10.63 21.39
C GLY A 446 -9.89 10.77 22.56
N PHE A 447 -8.74 11.42 22.33
CA PHE A 447 -7.75 11.69 23.38
C PHE A 447 -8.34 12.56 24.49
N ASP A 448 -9.02 13.64 24.09
CA ASP A 448 -9.60 14.63 24.99
C ASP A 448 -10.64 13.98 25.93
N ALA A 449 -11.49 13.11 25.39
CA ALA A 449 -12.49 12.37 26.17
C ALA A 449 -11.87 11.37 27.15
N ALA A 450 -10.78 10.70 26.77
CA ALA A 450 -10.06 9.80 27.66
C ALA A 450 -9.43 10.56 28.84
N VAL A 451 -8.84 11.74 28.60
CA VAL A 451 -8.31 12.61 29.65
C VAL A 451 -9.40 13.03 30.64
N ASP A 452 -10.55 13.48 30.13
CA ASP A 452 -11.67 13.92 30.97
C ASP A 452 -12.29 12.75 31.77
N ALA A 453 -12.41 11.57 31.15
CA ALA A 453 -12.86 10.37 31.83
C ALA A 453 -11.93 9.99 33.01
N ILE A 454 -10.61 9.97 32.81
CA ILE A 454 -9.65 9.72 33.89
C ILE A 454 -9.73 10.78 35.00
N ALA A 455 -9.88 12.05 34.63
CA ALA A 455 -10.02 13.12 35.60
C ALA A 455 -11.30 12.95 36.44
N SER A 456 -12.43 12.59 35.82
CA SER A 456 -13.70 12.33 36.51
C SER A 456 -13.66 11.13 37.47
N MET A 457 -12.81 10.14 37.17
CA MET A 457 -12.55 8.99 38.05
C MET A 457 -11.59 9.34 39.21
N ASN A 458 -11.05 10.57 39.26
CA ASN A 458 -10.00 10.98 40.19
C ASN A 458 -8.75 10.07 40.14
N ARG A 459 -8.39 9.62 38.92
CA ARG A 459 -7.27 8.68 38.68
C ARG A 459 -6.17 9.28 37.80
N LYS A 460 -5.84 10.56 38.02
CA LYS A 460 -4.79 11.27 37.26
C LYS A 460 -3.39 10.62 37.39
N ASP A 461 -3.20 9.79 38.41
CA ASP A 461 -1.99 8.95 38.61
C ASP A 461 -1.73 7.99 37.44
N ILE A 462 -2.75 7.62 36.67
CA ILE A 462 -2.59 6.76 35.49
C ILE A 462 -1.58 7.33 34.51
N TRP A 463 -1.56 8.65 34.35
CA TRP A 463 -0.64 9.35 33.44
C TRP A 463 0.83 9.24 33.86
N ASP A 464 1.14 8.76 35.07
CA ASP A 464 2.51 8.49 35.54
C ASP A 464 3.10 7.19 34.98
N ARG A 465 2.27 6.31 34.39
CA ARG A 465 2.72 5.09 33.70
C ARG A 465 1.99 4.85 32.37
N ALA A 466 1.23 5.82 31.89
CA ALA A 466 0.60 5.72 30.58
C ALA A 466 1.62 5.94 29.46
N PHE A 467 1.35 5.40 28.29
CA PHE A 467 2.10 5.70 27.06
C PHE A 467 1.12 5.99 25.93
N PHE A 468 1.59 6.65 24.88
CA PHE A 468 0.81 6.84 23.66
C PHE A 468 1.26 5.80 22.63
N ALA A 469 0.37 4.88 22.26
CA ALA A 469 0.60 3.95 21.16
C ALA A 469 0.38 4.72 19.85
N HIS A 470 1.45 5.08 19.16
CA HIS A 470 1.36 6.01 18.03
C HIS A 470 1.17 5.28 16.70
N HIS A 471 0.21 5.74 15.89
CA HIS A 471 -0.02 5.32 14.52
C HIS A 471 0.37 6.43 13.55
N ASN A 472 1.57 6.33 12.94
CA ASN A 472 2.11 7.33 12.01
C ASN A 472 2.04 6.87 10.55
N TYR A 473 0.83 6.60 10.05
CA TYR A 473 0.67 6.33 8.63
C TYR A 473 0.95 7.58 7.79
N GLY A 474 1.82 7.43 6.80
CA GLY A 474 2.24 8.50 5.90
C GLY A 474 1.33 8.71 4.68
N GLU A 475 0.28 7.89 4.52
CA GLU A 475 -0.49 7.78 3.27
C GLU A 475 0.42 7.62 2.06
N ASN A 476 0.41 8.58 1.12
CA ASN A 476 1.38 8.71 0.05
C ASN A 476 2.22 9.99 0.11
N HIS A 477 2.24 10.64 1.28
CA HIS A 477 3.06 11.81 1.56
C HIS A 477 4.51 11.43 1.85
N PRO A 478 5.50 12.28 1.51
CA PRO A 478 6.90 12.04 1.85
C PRO A 478 7.14 12.11 3.37
N PRO A 479 8.25 11.54 3.88
CA PRO A 479 8.56 11.53 5.31
C PRO A 479 8.64 12.93 5.96
N ALA A 480 8.88 13.98 5.18
CA ALA A 480 8.95 15.36 5.64
C ALA A 480 7.59 16.10 5.66
N TYR A 481 6.51 15.51 5.14
CA TYR A 481 5.19 16.15 5.12
C TYR A 481 4.71 16.53 6.53
N PRO A 482 3.99 17.66 6.72
CA PRO A 482 3.54 18.64 5.71
C PRO A 482 4.59 19.70 5.35
N TYR A 483 5.85 19.53 5.77
CA TYR A 483 6.92 20.51 5.59
C TYR A 483 7.71 20.35 4.29
N ASP A 484 7.30 19.41 3.43
CA ASP A 484 7.93 19.21 2.13
C ASP A 484 7.64 20.38 1.18
N ALA A 485 8.51 20.56 0.19
CA ALA A 485 8.44 21.70 -0.73
C ALA A 485 7.13 21.76 -1.53
N ARG A 486 6.51 20.61 -1.85
CA ARG A 486 5.25 20.58 -2.60
C ARG A 486 4.11 21.10 -1.73
N ASN A 487 3.93 20.57 -0.51
CA ASN A 487 2.87 21.06 0.35
C ASN A 487 3.06 22.53 0.75
N GLN A 488 4.30 22.97 1.00
CA GLN A 488 4.59 24.37 1.33
C GLN A 488 4.38 25.34 0.16
N ALA A 489 4.48 24.86 -1.09
CA ALA A 489 4.14 25.68 -2.25
C ALA A 489 2.62 25.87 -2.38
N ASP A 490 1.84 24.80 -2.18
CA ASP A 490 0.38 24.84 -2.24
C ASP A 490 -0.22 25.57 -1.03
N ASN A 491 0.34 25.33 0.16
CA ASN A 491 -0.13 25.80 1.45
C ASN A 491 1.02 26.37 2.30
N PRO A 492 1.50 27.59 2.00
CA PRO A 492 2.61 28.20 2.72
C PRO A 492 2.35 28.30 4.23
N GLY A 493 3.26 27.76 5.03
CA GLY A 493 3.18 27.81 6.49
C GLY A 493 2.32 26.72 7.12
N HIS A 494 1.79 25.77 6.34
CA HIS A 494 1.15 24.57 6.91
C HIS A 494 2.12 23.85 7.85
N THR A 495 1.60 23.49 9.02
CA THR A 495 2.32 22.77 10.06
C THR A 495 1.64 21.44 10.37
N ILE A 496 2.27 20.66 11.24
CA ILE A 496 1.67 19.42 11.74
C ILE A 496 0.34 19.65 12.47
N PHE A 497 0.01 20.88 12.91
CA PHE A 497 -1.28 21.15 13.54
C PHE A 497 -2.39 21.44 12.53
N ASP A 498 -2.02 21.76 11.29
CA ASP A 498 -2.95 22.00 10.18
C ASP A 498 -3.24 20.70 9.43
N ASP A 499 -2.22 19.87 9.24
CA ASP A 499 -2.35 18.53 8.68
C ASP A 499 -1.37 17.55 9.33
N TYR A 500 -1.92 16.65 10.15
CA TYR A 500 -1.18 15.62 10.85
C TYR A 500 -1.35 14.23 10.24
N ILE A 501 -1.92 14.09 9.04
CA ILE A 501 -2.05 12.79 8.35
C ILE A 501 -0.73 12.47 7.66
N CYS A 502 0.29 12.13 8.46
CA CYS A 502 1.63 11.82 7.97
C CYS A 502 2.52 11.06 8.97
N ALA A 503 3.72 10.70 8.52
CA ALA A 503 4.73 10.03 9.33
C ALA A 503 5.20 10.84 10.55
N LEU A 504 5.04 12.18 10.54
CA LEU A 504 5.42 13.10 11.63
C LEU A 504 4.28 13.39 12.63
N LYS A 505 3.14 12.69 12.53
CA LYS A 505 1.94 12.89 13.37
C LYS A 505 2.23 12.88 14.89
N PHE A 506 3.27 12.18 15.34
CA PHE A 506 3.68 12.16 16.75
C PHE A 506 3.99 13.55 17.32
N LEU A 507 4.37 14.52 16.48
CA LEU A 507 4.59 15.90 16.90
C LEU A 507 3.27 16.58 17.31
N ALA A 508 2.18 16.35 16.56
CA ALA A 508 0.86 16.86 16.93
C ALA A 508 0.35 16.21 18.23
N HIS A 509 0.51 14.90 18.37
CA HIS A 509 0.13 14.18 19.58
C HIS A 509 0.89 14.67 20.82
N ALA A 510 2.18 14.96 20.68
CA ALA A 510 2.97 15.58 21.74
C ALA A 510 2.39 16.96 22.13
N GLY A 511 1.97 17.77 21.16
CA GLY A 511 1.27 19.02 21.40
C GLY A 511 -0.01 18.84 22.22
N TRP A 512 -0.84 17.87 21.86
CA TRP A 512 -2.09 17.57 22.60
C TRP A 512 -1.79 17.15 24.05
N MET A 513 -0.81 16.26 24.25
CA MET A 513 -0.40 15.83 25.58
C MET A 513 0.15 16.99 26.42
N GLN A 514 0.99 17.83 25.84
CA GLN A 514 1.51 19.00 26.53
C GLN A 514 0.41 19.96 26.96
N GLU A 515 -0.60 20.18 26.11
CA GLU A 515 -1.75 21.03 26.39
C GLU A 515 -2.66 20.42 27.47
N ARG A 516 -3.01 19.14 27.35
CA ARG A 516 -4.01 18.48 28.20
C ARG A 516 -3.46 17.93 29.51
N LEU A 517 -2.20 17.49 29.52
CA LEU A 517 -1.57 16.81 30.65
C LEU A 517 -0.47 17.65 31.30
N GLY A 518 0.00 18.72 30.64
CA GLY A 518 1.19 19.47 31.06
C GLY A 518 2.50 18.73 30.85
N ARG A 519 2.46 17.54 30.23
CA ARG A 519 3.60 16.66 29.96
C ARG A 519 3.34 15.80 28.72
N VAL A 520 4.41 15.33 28.09
CA VAL A 520 4.40 14.39 26.98
C VAL A 520 4.72 12.99 27.50
N LEU A 521 3.84 12.04 27.20
CA LEU A 521 4.02 10.61 27.49
C LEU A 521 5.01 10.01 26.48
N PRO A 522 5.65 8.86 26.79
CA PRO A 522 6.41 8.17 25.76
C PRO A 522 5.49 7.73 24.63
N LEU A 523 5.86 8.04 23.39
CA LEU A 523 5.22 7.54 22.19
C LEU A 523 5.92 6.26 21.75
N ILE A 524 5.21 5.14 21.79
CA ILE A 524 5.70 3.83 21.40
C ILE A 524 4.93 3.42 20.15
N GLY A 525 5.63 2.94 19.13
CA GLY A 525 5.00 2.61 17.85
C GLY A 525 3.95 1.51 18.00
N GLY A 526 2.70 1.81 17.60
CA GLY A 526 1.65 0.81 17.43
C GLY A 526 1.62 0.32 15.99
N GLU A 527 1.49 1.25 15.05
CA GLU A 527 1.47 1.03 13.60
C GLU A 527 2.05 2.23 12.88
N GLY A 528 2.26 2.13 11.57
CA GLY A 528 2.63 3.28 10.76
C GLY A 528 3.52 2.93 9.59
N GLY A 529 4.19 3.97 9.07
CA GLY A 529 4.89 3.90 7.79
C GLY A 529 3.92 4.08 6.63
N TRP A 530 4.19 3.41 5.51
CA TRP A 530 3.43 3.55 4.29
C TRP A 530 2.84 2.21 3.88
N LEU A 531 1.66 2.23 3.25
CA LEU A 531 1.07 1.02 2.70
C LEU A 531 1.49 0.89 1.23
N PRO A 532 1.95 -0.28 0.77
CA PRO A 532 2.17 -0.54 -0.65
C PRO A 532 0.91 -0.19 -1.46
N GLY A 533 1.08 0.66 -2.47
CA GLY A 533 0.01 1.14 -3.32
C GLY A 533 -0.83 2.29 -2.76
N GLY A 534 -0.46 2.90 -1.64
CA GLY A 534 -1.14 4.12 -1.14
C GLY A 534 -1.12 5.24 -2.19
N GLU A 535 -2.27 5.89 -2.42
CA GLU A 535 -2.45 6.97 -3.42
C GLU A 535 -3.58 7.97 -3.02
N GLN A 536 -3.75 8.20 -1.72
CA GLN A 536 -4.83 9.00 -1.16
C GLN A 536 -4.80 10.46 -1.66
N ASP A 537 -3.62 11.08 -1.70
CA ASP A 537 -3.42 12.42 -2.23
C ASP A 537 -2.85 12.39 -3.64
N ARG A 538 -3.67 12.80 -4.63
CA ARG A 538 -3.31 12.84 -6.05
C ARG A 538 -2.17 13.81 -6.40
N ARG A 539 -1.77 14.68 -5.47
CA ARG A 539 -0.59 15.55 -5.63
C ARG A 539 0.71 14.76 -5.54
N TYR A 540 0.70 13.62 -4.85
CA TYR A 540 1.88 12.81 -4.58
C TYR A 540 1.85 11.49 -5.35
N PRO A 541 3.02 10.91 -5.69
CA PRO A 541 3.08 9.62 -6.36
C PRO A 541 2.50 8.51 -5.49
N LYS A 542 2.03 7.44 -6.14
CA LYS A 542 1.63 6.20 -5.46
C LYS A 542 2.83 5.56 -4.74
N VAL A 543 2.60 5.00 -3.55
CA VAL A 543 3.66 4.37 -2.75
C VAL A 543 3.96 2.96 -3.26
N GLU A 544 4.72 2.90 -4.34
CA GLU A 544 5.26 1.65 -4.88
C GLU A 544 6.77 1.56 -4.64
N THR A 545 7.36 0.43 -4.95
CA THR A 545 8.82 0.30 -4.98
C THR A 545 9.40 1.15 -6.13
N PRO A 546 10.49 1.93 -5.91
CA PRO A 546 11.36 1.97 -4.73
C PRO A 546 10.92 2.95 -3.62
N LEU A 547 9.85 3.71 -3.81
CA LEU A 547 9.41 4.76 -2.89
C LEU A 547 9.07 4.22 -1.50
N HIS A 548 8.33 3.11 -1.41
CA HIS A 548 8.03 2.45 -0.13
C HIS A 548 9.31 2.12 0.66
N ALA A 549 10.33 1.59 -0.01
CA ALA A 549 11.61 1.25 0.61
C ALA A 549 12.38 2.50 1.07
N GLN A 550 12.38 3.57 0.25
CA GLN A 550 13.04 4.83 0.56
C GLN A 550 12.41 5.51 1.79
N PHE A 551 11.10 5.67 1.79
CA PHE A 551 10.36 6.31 2.89
C PHE A 551 10.50 5.53 4.20
N THR A 552 10.35 4.20 4.13
CA THR A 552 10.50 3.33 5.31
C THR A 552 11.93 3.38 5.88
N LYS A 553 12.96 3.34 5.02
CA LYS A 553 14.35 3.43 5.45
C LYS A 553 14.64 4.78 6.08
N GLU A 554 14.21 5.88 5.46
CA GLU A 554 14.40 7.23 5.99
C GLU A 554 13.77 7.39 7.38
N MET A 555 12.54 6.91 7.55
CA MET A 555 11.85 6.94 8.84
C MET A 555 12.63 6.22 9.96
N PHE A 556 13.22 5.05 9.68
CA PHE A 556 14.05 4.36 10.67
C PHE A 556 15.44 4.98 10.84
N GLU A 557 15.99 5.60 9.80
CA GLU A 557 17.26 6.37 9.87
C GLU A 557 17.15 7.58 10.81
N TRP A 558 15.95 8.12 11.04
CA TRP A 558 15.75 9.15 12.07
C TRP A 558 16.21 8.68 13.45
N LEU A 559 15.90 7.43 13.82
CA LEU A 559 16.28 6.83 15.10
C LEU A 559 17.81 6.68 15.24
N ARG A 560 18.52 6.44 14.13
CA ARG A 560 19.98 6.30 14.11
C ARG A 560 20.67 7.66 14.13
N THR A 561 20.21 8.58 13.29
CA THR A 561 20.82 9.89 13.09
C THR A 561 20.45 10.88 14.18
N GLY A 562 19.32 10.68 14.85
CA GLY A 562 18.75 11.63 15.78
C GLY A 562 18.15 12.87 15.09
N VAL A 563 17.83 12.78 13.79
CA VAL A 563 17.33 13.89 12.98
C VAL A 563 16.16 13.42 12.13
N LEU A 564 15.05 14.16 12.18
CA LEU A 564 13.83 13.93 11.39
C LEU A 564 14.01 14.41 9.94
N ALA A 565 13.12 13.97 9.04
CA ALA A 565 13.15 14.35 7.62
C ALA A 565 12.96 15.86 7.39
N ASN A 566 12.30 16.56 8.31
CA ASN A 566 12.17 18.01 8.28
C ASN A 566 13.41 18.75 8.83
N GLY A 567 14.46 18.03 9.22
CA GLY A 567 15.73 18.56 9.72
C GLY A 567 15.78 18.85 11.23
N GLU A 568 14.68 18.65 11.95
CA GLU A 568 14.64 18.85 13.41
C GLU A 568 15.26 17.67 14.18
N PRO A 569 15.76 17.90 15.41
CA PRO A 569 16.18 16.81 16.28
C PRO A 569 15.03 15.82 16.55
N LEU A 570 15.35 14.53 16.53
CA LEU A 570 14.45 13.48 16.96
C LEU A 570 14.11 13.68 18.45
N PRO A 571 12.81 13.80 18.82
CA PRO A 571 12.44 14.03 20.21
C PRO A 571 12.64 12.78 21.08
N ASP A 572 13.07 13.00 22.32
CA ASP A 572 13.28 11.92 23.30
C ASP A 572 12.00 11.18 23.71
N TYR A 573 10.84 11.81 23.53
CA TYR A 573 9.56 11.19 23.86
C TYR A 573 9.12 10.14 22.85
N LEU A 574 9.60 10.17 21.61
CA LEU A 574 9.38 9.07 20.68
C LEU A 574 10.29 7.94 21.16
N PHE A 575 9.82 6.74 21.43
CA PHE A 575 10.65 5.62 21.89
C PHE A 575 10.91 4.63 20.77
N SER A 576 9.86 4.29 20.02
CA SER A 576 9.95 3.40 18.87
C SER A 576 9.01 3.83 17.75
N ILE A 577 9.29 3.30 16.56
CA ILE A 577 8.40 3.36 15.40
C ILE A 577 8.11 1.92 15.01
N THR A 578 6.85 1.60 14.73
CA THR A 578 6.42 0.24 14.39
C THR A 578 5.75 0.26 13.04
N ALA A 579 6.47 -0.17 11.99
CA ALA A 579 5.87 -0.22 10.66
C ALA A 579 4.82 -1.34 10.56
N TRP A 580 3.85 -1.18 9.66
CA TRP A 580 2.88 -2.21 9.32
C TRP A 580 3.40 -3.06 8.14
N VAL A 581 3.36 -4.40 8.13
CA VAL A 581 3.14 -5.40 9.19
C VAL A 581 4.01 -6.63 8.85
N ALA A 582 4.45 -7.41 9.84
CA ALA A 582 5.20 -8.64 9.59
C ALA A 582 4.40 -9.64 8.75
N GLY A 583 3.12 -9.81 9.08
CA GLY A 583 2.14 -10.45 8.21
C GLY A 583 0.71 -10.49 8.76
N SER A 584 -0.24 -10.72 7.85
CA SER A 584 -1.66 -10.76 8.11
C SER A 584 -2.38 -11.57 7.04
N TRP A 585 -3.44 -12.26 7.46
CA TRP A 585 -4.39 -12.91 6.55
C TRP A 585 -5.45 -11.97 6.01
N VAL A 586 -5.74 -10.91 6.76
CA VAL A 586 -6.76 -9.92 6.39
C VAL A 586 -6.18 -8.95 5.37
N PHE A 587 -4.89 -8.63 5.48
CA PHE A 587 -4.21 -7.65 4.63
C PHE A 587 -2.96 -8.22 3.95
N PRO A 588 -3.08 -9.33 3.19
CA PRO A 588 -1.91 -10.06 2.71
C PRO A 588 -1.02 -9.26 1.75
N GLY A 589 -1.56 -8.24 1.08
CA GLY A 589 -0.79 -7.33 0.23
C GLY A 589 0.05 -6.28 0.96
N GLN A 590 -0.15 -6.12 2.26
CA GLN A 590 0.59 -5.17 3.09
C GLN A 590 1.73 -5.85 3.87
N ASN A 591 1.80 -7.18 3.86
CA ASN A 591 2.75 -7.94 4.63
C ASN A 591 4.19 -7.67 4.19
N TRP A 592 5.14 -7.63 5.11
CA TRP A 592 6.55 -7.58 4.73
C TRP A 592 7.05 -8.94 4.25
N TRP A 593 6.57 -10.02 4.88
CA TRP A 593 6.81 -11.41 4.50
C TRP A 593 5.49 -12.12 4.24
N ASP A 594 5.50 -13.12 3.36
CA ASP A 594 4.29 -13.76 2.88
C ASP A 594 3.33 -12.73 2.25
N ASN A 595 3.88 -11.77 1.50
CA ASN A 595 3.15 -10.73 0.79
C ASN A 595 2.54 -11.29 -0.51
N SER A 596 1.22 -11.25 -0.64
CA SER A 596 0.52 -11.81 -1.80
C SER A 596 0.65 -10.99 -3.08
N LEU A 597 1.10 -9.73 -3.00
CA LEU A 597 1.29 -8.83 -4.14
C LEU A 597 2.71 -8.88 -4.72
N MET A 598 3.67 -9.50 -4.01
CA MET A 598 5.07 -9.56 -4.44
C MET A 598 5.43 -10.96 -4.95
N LEU A 599 6.16 -11.03 -6.07
CA LEU A 599 6.51 -12.29 -6.73
C LEU A 599 7.35 -13.25 -5.87
N ASP A 600 8.21 -12.69 -5.02
CA ASP A 600 9.04 -13.44 -4.08
C ASP A 600 8.38 -13.56 -2.68
N GLY A 601 7.12 -13.13 -2.57
CA GLY A 601 6.37 -13.13 -1.33
C GLY A 601 6.87 -12.11 -0.30
N LYS A 602 7.66 -11.11 -0.69
CA LYS A 602 8.27 -10.17 0.26
C LYS A 602 8.33 -8.75 -0.27
N LEU A 603 8.29 -7.77 0.62
CA LEU A 603 8.70 -6.40 0.31
C LEU A 603 10.23 -6.32 0.25
N THR A 604 10.87 -7.09 -0.64
CA THR A 604 12.32 -7.34 -0.64
C THR A 604 13.15 -6.07 -0.61
N GLN A 605 12.87 -5.09 -1.49
CA GLN A 605 13.62 -3.83 -1.47
C GLN A 605 13.46 -3.06 -0.15
N THR A 606 12.31 -3.16 0.50
CA THR A 606 12.09 -2.52 1.81
C THR A 606 12.86 -3.24 2.91
N ILE A 607 12.79 -4.57 2.93
CA ILE A 607 13.52 -5.40 3.91
C ILE A 607 15.02 -5.15 3.77
N GLU A 608 15.55 -5.20 2.55
CA GLU A 608 16.96 -4.93 2.25
C GLU A 608 17.36 -3.50 2.61
N ALA A 609 16.49 -2.51 2.35
CA ALA A 609 16.74 -1.13 2.73
C ALA A 609 16.87 -0.97 4.25
N VAL A 610 16.00 -1.60 5.05
CA VAL A 610 16.09 -1.57 6.51
C VAL A 610 17.29 -2.39 7.03
N GLN A 611 17.59 -3.53 6.40
CA GLN A 611 18.78 -4.32 6.71
C GLN A 611 20.09 -3.55 6.43
N SER A 612 20.07 -2.65 5.45
CA SER A 612 21.22 -1.80 5.10
C SER A 612 21.54 -0.71 6.12
N ILE A 613 20.61 -0.38 7.03
CA ILE A 613 20.86 0.59 8.11
C ILE A 613 22.01 0.05 8.98
N PRO A 614 23.06 0.82 9.31
CA PRO A 614 24.12 0.34 10.19
C PRO A 614 23.58 -0.08 11.57
N VAL A 615 24.23 -1.04 12.24
CA VAL A 615 23.87 -1.37 13.63
C VAL A 615 24.05 -0.14 14.52
N PHE A 616 23.07 0.15 15.37
CA PHE A 616 23.12 1.25 16.32
C PHE A 616 22.32 0.94 17.58
N VAL A 617 22.63 1.68 18.64
CA VAL A 617 21.74 1.90 19.79
C VAL A 617 21.31 3.35 19.70
N ARG A 618 20.01 3.60 19.84
CA ARG A 618 19.46 4.94 19.78
C ARG A 618 20.00 5.78 20.92
N LYS A 619 20.38 7.02 20.61
CA LYS A 619 20.82 8.00 21.60
C LYS A 619 19.67 8.93 21.97
N PHE A 620 19.44 9.09 23.26
CA PHE A 620 18.56 10.10 23.81
C PHE A 620 19.40 11.28 24.33
N SER A 621 18.80 12.45 24.50
CA SER A 621 19.52 13.65 24.97
C SER A 621 20.17 13.45 26.35
N TRP A 622 19.68 12.48 27.11
CA TRP A 622 20.17 12.14 28.44
C TRP A 622 21.29 11.11 28.51
N ASP A 623 21.65 10.52 27.37
CA ASP A 623 22.77 9.57 27.29
C ASP A 623 24.12 10.30 27.03
N GLN A 624 24.09 11.65 26.98
CA GLN A 624 25.28 12.50 26.78
C GLN A 624 26.04 12.80 28.07
#